data_AF-A0A6G2JJG4-F1
#
_entry.id   AF-A0A6G2JJG4-F1
#
_cell.length_a   1.000
_cell.length_b   1.000
_cell.length_c   1.000
_cell.angle_alpha   90.00
_cell.angle_beta   90.00
_cell.angle_gamma   90.00
#
_symmetry.space_group_name_H-M   'P 1'
#
loop_
_entity.id
_entity.type
_entity.pdbx_description
1 polymer ?
#
loop_
_entity_poly.entity_id
_entity_poly.type
_entity_poly.pdbx_seq_one_letter_code
_entity_poly.pdbx_strand_id
1 'polypeptide(L)'
;MSDRKEASTTARPELSRPEPGFARPSPGLSRRGFLKGALAGAGAISFGSYEAVAQLVGGPSVRGWGVPPGLVRIDANENALGPSPRAVEAVLSLVTSINRYGQNPDLLGKLARRHGVPVVEWTDSPFAPVPDAWIAVGAGSSDQLVAIRHSYGCRF
;
A
#
# COMPACT_ATOMS: atom_id res chain seq x y z
N MET A 1 28.81 -12.68 75.66
CA MET A 1 27.48 -12.21 76.10
C MET A 1 26.65 -12.08 74.82
N SER A 2 25.76 -13.03 74.54
CA SER A 2 24.29 -12.91 74.78
C SER A 2 23.74 -11.67 74.07
N ASP A 3 22.78 -11.71 73.14
CA ASP A 3 21.67 -12.66 73.00
C ASP A 3 21.10 -12.69 71.56
N ARG A 4 20.46 -13.82 71.27
CA ARG A 4 19.53 -14.07 70.16
C ARG A 4 18.33 -13.12 70.19
N LYS A 5 17.76 -12.82 69.01
CA LYS A 5 16.34 -13.10 68.72
C LYS A 5 16.12 -13.44 67.25
N GLU A 6 15.69 -14.69 67.06
CA GLU A 6 14.87 -15.27 65.97
C GLU A 6 13.65 -14.38 65.64
N ALA A 7 12.89 -14.48 64.55
CA ALA A 7 12.92 -15.15 63.25
C ALA A 7 11.76 -14.51 62.46
N SER A 8 11.82 -14.48 61.13
CA SER A 8 10.59 -14.57 60.34
C SER A 8 10.90 -15.16 58.98
N THR A 9 10.59 -16.44 58.90
CA THR A 9 10.53 -17.30 57.74
C THR A 9 9.54 -16.73 56.71
N THR A 10 10.04 -16.39 55.52
CA THR A 10 9.23 -16.43 54.31
C THR A 10 9.83 -17.51 53.42
N ALA A 11 9.30 -18.73 53.58
CA ALA A 11 9.59 -19.84 52.71
C ALA A 11 9.25 -19.45 51.27
N ARG A 12 10.24 -19.55 50.37
CA ARG A 12 10.01 -19.50 48.93
C ARG A 12 9.12 -20.69 48.56
N PRO A 13 8.08 -20.54 47.73
CA PRO A 13 7.34 -21.68 47.24
C PRO A 13 8.31 -22.51 46.40
N GLU A 14 8.46 -23.79 46.75
CA GLU A 14 9.09 -24.78 45.90
C GLU A 14 8.34 -24.79 44.57
N LEU A 15 9.02 -24.35 43.52
CA LEU A 15 8.52 -24.48 42.16
C LEU A 15 8.49 -25.98 41.86
N SER A 16 7.31 -26.59 41.98
CA SER A 16 7.09 -27.98 41.61
C SER A 16 7.66 -28.21 40.22
N ARG A 17 8.69 -29.06 40.13
CA ARG A 17 9.23 -29.49 38.84
C ARG A 17 8.07 -30.06 38.02
N PRO A 18 7.83 -29.60 36.79
CA PRO A 18 6.93 -30.31 35.92
C PRO A 18 7.59 -31.65 35.61
N GLU A 19 6.91 -32.73 35.98
CA GLU A 19 7.17 -34.08 35.45
C GLU A 19 7.39 -33.98 33.93
N PRO A 20 8.33 -34.75 33.34
CA PRO A 20 8.50 -34.80 31.89
C PRO A 20 7.28 -35.52 31.28
N GLY A 21 6.17 -34.80 31.20
CA GLY A 21 5.04 -35.16 30.38
C GLY A 21 5.55 -35.20 28.94
N PHE A 22 5.56 -36.38 28.36
CA PHE A 22 5.82 -36.62 26.95
C PHE A 22 4.97 -35.64 26.13
N ALA A 23 5.58 -34.54 25.67
CA ALA A 23 4.94 -33.62 24.77
C ALA A 23 4.59 -34.43 23.52
N ARG A 24 3.30 -34.69 23.29
CA ARG A 24 2.86 -35.30 22.03
C ARG A 24 3.37 -34.38 20.93
N PRO A 25 4.14 -34.89 19.95
CA PRO A 25 4.54 -34.08 18.82
C PRO A 25 3.27 -33.53 18.19
N SER A 26 3.18 -32.19 18.08
CA SER A 26 2.19 -31.55 17.22
C SER A 26 2.24 -32.27 15.87
N PRO A 27 1.10 -32.61 15.24
CA PRO A 27 1.13 -33.21 13.91
C PRO A 27 1.65 -32.17 12.92
N GLY A 28 2.97 -32.05 12.85
CA GLY A 28 3.67 -31.20 11.92
C GLY A 28 3.32 -31.66 10.50
N LEU A 29 3.09 -30.70 9.61
CA LEU A 29 2.82 -30.95 8.21
C LEU A 29 3.84 -31.97 7.68
N SER A 30 3.37 -33.19 7.39
CA SER A 30 4.30 -34.21 6.88
C SER A 30 4.80 -33.78 5.51
N ARG A 31 6.07 -34.04 5.19
CA ARG A 31 6.63 -33.76 3.85
C ARG A 31 5.77 -34.36 2.74
N ARG A 32 5.14 -35.51 2.99
CA ARG A 32 4.18 -36.17 2.09
C ARG A 32 2.87 -35.38 1.97
N GLY A 33 2.34 -34.86 3.06
CA GLY A 33 1.18 -33.98 3.06
C GLY A 33 1.46 -32.68 2.30
N PHE A 34 2.63 -32.08 2.52
CA PHE A 34 3.10 -30.91 1.79
C PHE A 34 3.26 -31.21 0.29
N LEU A 35 3.96 -32.28 -0.08
CA LEU A 35 4.16 -32.67 -1.48
C LEU A 35 2.84 -32.99 -2.19
N LYS A 36 1.92 -33.70 -1.53
CA LYS A 36 0.58 -33.94 -2.08
C LYS A 36 -0.21 -32.65 -2.27
N GLY A 37 -0.13 -31.72 -1.31
CA GLY A 37 -0.75 -30.40 -1.44
C GLY A 37 -0.14 -29.57 -2.58
N ALA A 38 1.19 -29.57 -2.70
CA ALA A 38 1.90 -28.85 -3.77
C ALA A 38 1.60 -29.41 -5.16
N LEU A 39 1.53 -30.75 -5.31
CA LEU A 39 1.14 -31.40 -6.57
C LEU A 39 -0.31 -31.11 -6.95
N ALA A 40 -1.23 -31.14 -5.98
CA ALA A 40 -2.63 -30.78 -6.22
C ALA A 40 -2.78 -29.31 -6.63
N GLY A 41 -2.04 -28.40 -5.97
CA GLY A 41 -2.01 -26.98 -6.32
C GLY A 41 -1.41 -26.71 -7.70
N ALA A 42 -0.29 -27.35 -8.04
CA ALA A 42 0.35 -27.21 -9.35
C ALA A 42 -0.53 -27.73 -10.50
N GLY A 43 -1.24 -28.84 -10.29
CA GLY A 43 -2.21 -29.37 -11.26
C GLY A 43 -3.37 -28.42 -11.52
N ALA A 44 -3.87 -27.73 -10.49
CA ALA A 44 -4.92 -26.74 -10.62
C ALA A 44 -4.47 -25.49 -11.40
N ILE A 45 -3.22 -25.03 -11.21
CA ILE A 45 -2.66 -23.87 -11.93
C ILE A 45 -2.37 -24.20 -13.41
N SER A 46 -2.06 -25.47 -13.72
CA SER A 46 -1.69 -25.89 -15.07
C SER A 46 -2.87 -26.09 -16.03
N PHE A 47 -4.07 -26.35 -15.49
CA PHE A 47 -5.26 -26.70 -16.28
C PHE A 47 -6.54 -25.95 -15.89
N GLY A 48 -6.55 -25.21 -14.78
CA GLY A 48 -7.71 -24.46 -14.30
C GLY A 48 -7.71 -23.02 -14.80
N SER A 49 -8.90 -22.50 -15.13
CA SER A 49 -9.08 -21.06 -15.28
C SER A 49 -8.77 -20.37 -13.95
N TYR A 50 -8.32 -19.11 -14.00
CA TYR A 50 -7.98 -18.32 -12.82
C TYR A 50 -9.08 -18.35 -11.76
N GLU A 51 -10.35 -18.43 -12.19
CA GLU A 51 -11.54 -18.52 -11.33
C GLU A 51 -11.59 -19.80 -10.51
N ALA A 52 -11.18 -20.95 -11.06
CA ALA A 52 -11.18 -22.23 -10.34
C ALA A 52 -10.12 -22.24 -9.24
N VAL A 53 -8.94 -21.65 -9.50
CA VAL A 53 -7.89 -21.47 -8.50
C VAL A 53 -8.36 -20.48 -7.42
N ALA A 54 -9.01 -19.39 -7.80
CA ALA A 54 -9.53 -18.39 -6.87
C ALA A 54 -10.60 -18.95 -5.91
N GLN A 55 -11.50 -19.82 -6.41
CA GLN A 55 -12.49 -20.50 -5.57
C GLN A 55 -11.85 -21.52 -4.61
N LEU A 56 -10.78 -22.19 -5.02
CA LEU A 56 -10.08 -23.19 -4.20
C LEU A 56 -9.34 -22.59 -3.01
N VAL A 57 -8.84 -21.36 -3.15
CA VAL A 57 -8.08 -20.66 -2.11
C VAL A 57 -8.98 -20.14 -0.98
N GLY A 58 -10.31 -20.06 -1.19
CA GLY A 58 -11.30 -19.99 -0.11
C GLY A 58 -10.98 -18.98 1.00
N GLY A 59 -10.60 -17.75 0.62
CA GLY A 59 -10.39 -16.65 1.56
C GLY A 59 -11.62 -15.73 1.63
N PRO A 60 -11.77 -14.91 2.69
CA PRO A 60 -12.80 -13.87 2.73
C PRO A 60 -12.76 -13.05 1.44
N SER A 61 -13.92 -12.65 0.92
CA SER A 61 -14.07 -12.03 -0.41
C SER A 61 -13.05 -10.90 -0.61
N VAL A 62 -11.93 -11.19 -1.25
CA VAL A 62 -10.91 -10.18 -1.50
C VAL A 62 -11.44 -9.30 -2.62
N ARG A 63 -11.59 -8.01 -2.33
CA ARG A 63 -12.07 -7.01 -3.28
C ARG A 63 -10.90 -6.19 -3.78
N GLY A 64 -10.33 -6.55 -4.92
CA GLY A 64 -9.42 -5.67 -5.65
C GLY A 64 -10.20 -4.53 -6.30
N TRP A 65 -9.67 -3.30 -6.23
CA TRP A 65 -10.24 -2.17 -6.96
C TRP A 65 -9.95 -2.32 -8.46
N GLY A 66 -10.98 -2.19 -9.31
CA GLY A 66 -10.83 -2.24 -10.77
C GLY A 66 -10.64 -3.66 -11.37
N VAL A 67 -10.85 -4.73 -10.60
CA VAL A 67 -10.78 -6.12 -11.07
C VAL A 67 -12.05 -6.92 -10.73
N PRO A 68 -12.34 -8.02 -11.45
CA PRO A 68 -13.49 -8.87 -11.15
C PRO A 68 -13.51 -9.40 -9.70
N PRO A 69 -14.69 -9.72 -9.15
CA PRO A 69 -14.81 -10.29 -7.81
C PRO A 69 -13.98 -11.56 -7.64
N GLY A 70 -13.25 -11.66 -6.53
CA GLY A 70 -12.38 -12.81 -6.23
C GLY A 70 -10.98 -12.71 -6.85
N LEU A 71 -10.69 -11.66 -7.63
CA LEU A 71 -9.34 -11.39 -8.14
C LEU A 71 -8.67 -10.24 -7.38
N VAL A 72 -7.34 -10.30 -7.35
CA VAL A 72 -6.46 -9.28 -6.78
C VAL A 72 -5.31 -9.04 -7.75
N ARG A 73 -5.07 -7.78 -8.10
CA ARG A 73 -3.92 -7.38 -8.91
C ARG A 73 -2.79 -6.89 -8.01
N ILE A 74 -1.62 -7.52 -8.11
CA ILE A 74 -0.43 -7.24 -7.28
C ILE A 74 0.84 -7.03 -8.10
N ASP A 75 0.73 -6.90 -9.42
CA ASP A 75 1.84 -6.85 -10.38
C ASP A 75 2.35 -5.43 -10.70
N ALA A 76 1.64 -4.38 -10.25
CA ALA A 76 1.88 -3.00 -10.68
C ALA A 76 2.11 -1.99 -9.53
N ASN A 77 2.32 -2.44 -8.29
CA ASN A 77 2.48 -1.57 -7.10
C ASN A 77 1.35 -0.54 -6.90
N GLU A 78 0.13 -0.88 -7.32
CA GLU A 78 -1.02 0.00 -7.20
C GLU A 78 -1.58 0.03 -5.77
N ASN A 79 -2.30 1.10 -5.44
CA ASN A 79 -3.03 1.17 -4.19
C ASN A 79 -4.30 0.32 -4.24
N ALA A 80 -4.33 -0.76 -3.45
CA ALA A 80 -5.45 -1.71 -3.39
C ALA A 80 -6.78 -1.11 -2.90
N LEU A 81 -6.75 0.02 -2.19
CA LEU A 81 -7.95 0.66 -1.64
C LEU A 81 -8.78 1.40 -2.70
N GLY A 82 -8.17 1.72 -3.85
CA GLY A 82 -8.77 2.61 -4.84
C GLY A 82 -8.79 4.08 -4.42
N PRO A 83 -9.40 4.96 -5.23
CA PRO A 83 -9.57 6.37 -4.93
C PRO A 83 -10.56 6.59 -3.77
N SER A 84 -10.39 7.67 -3.01
CA SER A 84 -11.37 8.04 -1.99
C SER A 84 -12.71 8.44 -2.62
N PRO A 85 -13.86 8.26 -1.93
CA PRO A 85 -15.16 8.65 -2.46
C PRO A 85 -15.23 10.10 -2.94
N ARG A 86 -14.63 11.03 -2.18
CA ARG A 86 -14.55 12.46 -2.54
C ARG A 86 -13.71 12.72 -3.80
N ALA A 87 -12.68 11.90 -4.04
CA ALA A 87 -11.91 12.00 -5.28
C ALA A 87 -12.73 11.53 -6.49
N VAL A 88 -13.51 10.45 -6.34
CA VAL A 88 -14.43 9.98 -7.38
C VAL A 88 -15.47 11.05 -7.71
N GLU A 89 -16.11 11.64 -6.70
CA GLU A 89 -17.08 12.73 -6.87
C GLU A 89 -16.48 13.93 -7.60
N ALA A 90 -15.28 14.37 -7.19
CA ALA A 90 -14.59 15.49 -7.83
C ALA A 90 -14.31 15.22 -9.32
N VAL A 91 -13.82 14.02 -9.65
CA VAL A 91 -13.59 13.64 -11.06
C VAL A 91 -14.91 13.61 -11.84
N LEU A 92 -15.95 12.98 -11.31
CA LEU A 92 -17.26 12.90 -11.94
C LEU A 92 -17.87 14.29 -12.20
N SER A 93 -17.67 15.24 -11.29
CA SER A 93 -18.14 16.62 -11.43
C SER A 93 -17.50 17.37 -12.61
N LEU A 94 -16.36 16.90 -13.12
CA LEU A 94 -15.60 17.53 -14.19
C LEU A 94 -15.73 16.81 -15.54
N VAL A 95 -16.42 15.66 -15.61
CA VAL A 95 -16.51 14.83 -16.84
C VAL A 95 -17.12 15.60 -18.03
N THR A 96 -18.02 16.54 -17.77
CA THR A 96 -18.63 17.37 -18.83
C THR A 96 -17.71 18.49 -19.33
N SER A 97 -16.60 18.75 -18.65
CA SER A 97 -15.63 19.82 -18.96
C SER A 97 -14.35 19.32 -19.62
N ILE A 98 -14.25 18.03 -19.93
CA ILE A 98 -13.04 17.39 -20.48
C ILE A 98 -12.62 17.92 -21.84
N ASN A 99 -13.51 18.64 -22.55
CA ASN A 99 -13.21 19.31 -23.81
C ASN A 99 -12.46 20.64 -23.61
N ARG A 100 -12.19 21.05 -22.36
CA ARG A 100 -11.41 22.23 -22.00
C ARG A 100 -10.10 21.80 -21.36
N TYR A 101 -9.07 22.64 -21.53
CA TYR A 101 -7.80 22.41 -20.86
C TYR A 101 -8.01 22.46 -19.34
N GLY A 102 -7.62 21.38 -18.67
CA GLY A 102 -7.74 21.20 -17.22
C GLY A 102 -6.71 22.00 -16.44
N GLN A 103 -6.76 23.33 -16.55
CA GLN A 103 -5.94 24.19 -15.72
C GLN A 103 -6.65 24.45 -14.40
N ASN A 104 -6.03 24.00 -13.31
CA ASN A 104 -6.51 24.27 -11.97
C ASN A 104 -5.45 25.07 -11.20
N PRO A 105 -5.63 26.41 -11.11
CA PRO A 105 -4.73 27.27 -10.36
C PRO A 105 -4.71 27.02 -8.84
N ASP A 106 -5.57 26.15 -8.32
CA ASP A 106 -5.54 25.82 -6.91
C ASP A 106 -4.69 24.57 -6.64
N LEU A 107 -4.47 23.69 -7.63
CA LEU A 107 -3.75 22.43 -7.42
C LEU A 107 -2.27 22.64 -7.12
N LEU A 108 -1.53 23.40 -7.93
CA LEU A 108 -0.10 23.66 -7.64
C LEU A 108 0.06 24.42 -6.33
N GLY A 109 -0.80 25.40 -6.04
CA GLY A 109 -0.76 26.14 -4.78
C GLY A 109 -0.97 25.23 -3.57
N LYS A 110 -1.92 24.29 -3.65
CA LYS A 110 -2.14 23.27 -2.61
C LYS A 110 -0.94 22.33 -2.46
N LEU A 111 -0.32 21.90 -3.56
CA LEU A 111 0.90 21.08 -3.52
C LEU A 111 2.08 21.85 -2.91
N ALA A 112 2.28 23.09 -3.33
CA ALA A 112 3.35 23.95 -2.84
C ALA A 112 3.25 24.13 -1.32
N ARG A 113 2.05 24.47 -0.82
CA ARG A 113 1.78 24.56 0.62
C ARG A 113 2.00 23.23 1.35
N ARG A 114 1.56 22.12 0.77
CA ARG A 114 1.72 20.79 1.37
C ARG A 114 3.19 20.38 1.51
N HIS A 115 4.04 20.80 0.58
CA HIS A 115 5.46 20.45 0.54
C HIS A 115 6.38 21.55 1.12
N GLY A 116 5.83 22.68 1.58
CA GLY A 116 6.61 23.76 2.18
C GLY A 116 7.49 24.52 1.19
N VAL A 117 7.13 24.55 -0.10
CA VAL A 117 7.86 25.29 -1.14
C VAL A 117 7.13 26.59 -1.51
N PRO A 118 7.81 27.57 -2.12
CA PRO A 118 7.19 28.83 -2.51
C PRO A 118 5.95 28.64 -3.39
N VAL A 119 4.89 29.37 -3.05
CA VAL A 119 3.70 29.47 -3.91
C VAL A 119 4.01 30.53 -4.97
N VAL A 120 3.84 30.16 -6.23
CA VAL A 120 4.08 31.03 -7.38
C VAL A 120 2.77 31.60 -7.92
N GLU A 121 2.83 32.81 -8.47
CA GLU A 121 1.71 33.48 -9.12
C GLU A 121 1.32 32.77 -10.41
N TRP A 122 0.02 32.69 -10.68
CA TRP A 122 -0.51 31.98 -11.83
C TRP A 122 -0.38 32.81 -13.10
N THR A 123 -0.20 32.13 -14.22
CA THR A 123 -0.39 32.74 -15.54
C THR A 123 -1.83 32.46 -15.98
N ASP A 124 -2.48 33.45 -16.58
CA ASP A 124 -3.82 33.29 -17.18
C ASP A 124 -3.79 32.49 -18.50
N SER A 125 -2.59 32.13 -18.97
CA SER A 125 -2.41 31.40 -20.23
C SER A 125 -2.39 29.88 -20.01
N PRO A 126 -3.17 29.13 -20.79
CA PRO A 126 -3.11 27.67 -20.79
C PRO A 126 -1.84 27.06 -21.34
N PHE A 127 -0.97 27.89 -21.91
CA PHE A 127 0.23 27.47 -22.61
C PHE A 127 1.50 28.07 -22.04
N ALA A 128 1.40 29.03 -21.12
CA ALA A 128 2.57 29.63 -20.50
C ALA A 128 2.90 28.89 -19.20
N PRO A 129 4.12 28.36 -19.05
CA PRO A 129 4.55 27.79 -17.78
C PRO A 129 4.63 28.90 -16.73
N VAL A 130 4.37 28.54 -15.48
CA VAL A 130 4.60 29.44 -14.35
C VAL A 130 6.11 29.64 -14.19
N PRO A 131 6.62 30.88 -14.24
CA PRO A 131 8.04 31.14 -14.03
C PRO A 131 8.48 30.77 -12.61
N ASP A 132 9.72 30.28 -12.48
CA ASP A 132 10.37 29.96 -11.20
C ASP A 132 9.59 28.99 -10.30
N ALA A 133 8.73 28.16 -10.89
CA ALA A 133 7.94 27.17 -10.17
C ALA A 133 8.82 26.01 -9.66
N TRP A 134 8.78 25.78 -8.34
CA TRP A 134 9.44 24.63 -7.70
C TRP A 134 8.70 23.31 -7.96
N ILE A 135 7.43 23.38 -8.39
CA ILE A 135 6.60 22.23 -8.72
C ILE A 135 6.05 22.45 -10.13
N ALA A 136 6.28 21.47 -11.00
CA ALA A 136 5.60 21.37 -12.30
C ALA A 136 4.54 20.27 -12.22
N VAL A 137 3.32 20.56 -12.68
CA VAL A 137 2.25 19.57 -12.85
C VAL A 137 1.80 19.64 -14.28
N GLY A 138 1.82 18.49 -14.94
CA GLY A 138 1.50 18.40 -16.34
C GLY A 138 1.53 16.96 -16.84
N ALA A 139 0.86 16.75 -17.96
CA ALA A 139 0.79 15.44 -18.62
C ALA A 139 1.25 15.53 -20.09
N GLY A 140 1.73 16.69 -20.53
CA GLY A 140 2.20 16.92 -21.90
C GLY A 140 3.73 16.99 -22.02
N SER A 141 4.21 16.85 -23.26
CA SER A 141 5.64 17.03 -23.60
C SER A 141 6.13 18.43 -23.24
N SER A 142 5.28 19.46 -23.36
CA SER A 142 5.61 20.84 -22.97
C SER A 142 5.99 20.95 -21.49
N ASP A 143 5.25 20.26 -20.60
CA ASP A 143 5.51 20.30 -19.16
C ASP A 143 6.82 19.59 -18.81
N GLN A 144 7.12 18.49 -19.52
CA GLN A 144 8.41 17.80 -19.40
C GLN A 144 9.58 18.67 -19.84
N LEU A 145 9.43 19.39 -20.96
CA LEU A 145 10.46 20.31 -21.44
C LEU A 145 10.70 21.47 -20.46
N VAL A 146 9.65 21.97 -19.80
CA VAL A 146 9.78 22.98 -18.73
C VAL A 146 10.51 22.42 -17.50
N ALA A 147 10.18 21.20 -17.07
CA ALA A 147 10.88 20.54 -15.97
C ALA A 147 12.37 20.28 -16.29
N ILE A 148 12.68 19.85 -17.52
CA ILE A 148 14.05 19.69 -18.01
C ILE A 148 14.77 21.03 -18.03
N ARG A 149 14.15 22.07 -18.59
CA ARG A 149 14.71 23.43 -18.60
C ARG A 149 15.10 23.89 -17.20
N HIS A 150 14.20 23.72 -16.23
CA HIS A 150 14.46 24.08 -14.83
C HIS A 150 15.58 23.23 -14.22
N SER A 151 15.60 21.93 -14.49
CA SER A 151 16.59 20.99 -13.92
C SER A 151 18.01 21.23 -14.46
N TYR A 152 18.14 21.64 -15.72
CA TYR A 152 19.43 21.76 -16.39
C TYR A 152 19.85 23.21 -16.70
N GLY A 153 19.04 24.21 -16.33
CA GLY A 153 19.35 25.62 -16.56
C GLY A 153 19.35 26.06 -18.03
N CYS A 154 18.68 25.30 -18.91
CA CYS A 154 18.63 25.61 -20.34
C CYS A 154 17.81 26.89 -20.62
N ARG A 155 18.16 27.63 -21.68
CA ARG A 155 17.33 28.70 -22.24
C ARG A 155 16.86 28.27 -23.63
N PHE A 156 15.57 28.39 -23.89
CA PHE A 156 14.93 28.19 -25.20
C PHE A 156 14.32 29.52 -25.64
#